data_AF-A0AAW7XBP7-F1
#
_entry.id   AF-A0AAW7XBP7-F1
#
_cell.length_a   1.000
_cell.length_b   1.000
_cell.length_c   1.000
_cell.angle_alpha   90.00
_cell.angle_beta   90.00
_cell.angle_gamma   90.00
#
_symmetry.space_group_name_H-M   'P 1'
#
loop_
_entity.id
_entity.type
_entity.pdbx_description
1 polymer ?
#
loop_
_entity_poly.entity_id
_entity_poly.type
_entity_poly.pdbx_seq_one_letter_code
_entity_poly.pdbx_strand_id
1 'polypeptide(L)'
;RLLERAAKVINNDKIAAQMNDIPASLVGKIKGGGSITALPIIETQAGDVSAYIPTNVISITDGQIFLDGDLFNSGVRPAINVGISVSRVG
;
A
#
# COMPACT_ATOMS: atom_id res chain seq x y z
N ARG A 1 2.34 2.81 -12.23
CA ARG A 1 3.19 4.00 -11.94
C ARG A 1 2.90 4.71 -10.61
N LEU A 2 1.67 4.77 -10.10
CA LEU A 2 1.42 5.48 -8.82
C LEU A 2 1.85 4.66 -7.60
N LEU A 3 1.34 3.44 -7.46
CA LEU A 3 1.58 2.59 -6.28
C LEU A 3 3.02 2.08 -6.18
N GLU A 4 3.71 1.93 -7.32
CA GLU A 4 5.15 1.58 -7.39
C GLU A 4 6.06 2.62 -6.71
N ARG A 5 5.57 3.83 -6.40
CA ARG A 5 6.34 4.87 -5.68
C ARG A 5 6.35 4.66 -4.17
N ALA A 6 5.41 3.88 -3.64
CA ALA A 6 5.37 3.53 -2.23
C ALA A 6 6.38 2.41 -1.99
N ALA A 7 7.55 2.78 -1.49
CA ALA A 7 8.64 1.84 -1.26
C ALA A 7 9.49 2.26 -0.06
N LYS A 8 10.29 1.32 0.44
CA LYS A 8 11.37 1.58 1.38
C LYS A 8 12.66 1.84 0.61
N VAL A 9 13.26 3.00 0.83
CA VAL A 9 14.58 3.33 0.29
C VAL A 9 15.63 2.57 1.09
N ILE A 10 16.69 2.14 0.41
CA ILE A 10 17.82 1.47 1.03
C ILE A 10 18.45 2.33 2.15
N ASN A 11 18.96 1.66 3.19
CA ASN A 11 19.61 2.33 4.31
C ASN A 11 21.06 2.69 3.97
N ASN A 12 21.25 3.61 3.02
CA ASN A 12 22.56 4.08 2.59
C ASN A 12 22.54 5.59 2.28
N ASP A 13 23.19 6.37 3.15
CA ASP A 13 23.23 7.83 3.05
C ASP A 13 23.97 8.33 1.81
N LYS A 14 24.97 7.58 1.30
CA LYS A 14 25.70 7.96 0.08
C LYS A 14 24.79 7.95 -1.14
N ILE A 15 23.90 6.97 -1.22
CA ILE A 15 22.94 6.83 -2.33
C ILE A 15 21.77 7.80 -2.14
N ALA A 16 21.33 8.01 -0.90
CA ALA A 16 20.26 8.96 -0.58
C ALA A 16 20.65 10.42 -0.93
N ALA A 17 21.92 10.79 -0.74
CA ALA A 17 22.44 12.10 -1.12
C ALA A 17 22.48 12.35 -2.64
N GLN A 18 22.39 11.29 -3.46
CA GLN A 18 22.42 11.34 -4.93
C GLN A 18 21.02 11.23 -5.55
N MET A 19 19.95 11.30 -4.76
CA MET A 19 18.58 11.19 -5.29
C MET A 19 18.21 12.42 -6.14
N ASN A 20 17.38 12.20 -7.16
CA ASN A 20 16.86 13.28 -8.01
C ASN A 20 15.84 14.14 -7.25
N ASP A 21 15.66 15.38 -7.70
CA ASP A 21 14.62 16.31 -7.24
C ASP A 21 14.65 16.64 -5.73
N ILE A 22 15.85 16.66 -5.15
CA ILE A 22 16.06 17.07 -3.76
C ILE A 22 15.72 18.57 -3.61
N PRO A 23 14.75 18.94 -2.74
CA PRO A 23 14.50 20.34 -2.41
C PRO A 23 15.76 21.00 -1.83
N ALA A 24 16.04 22.24 -2.21
CA ALA A 24 17.22 22.98 -1.74
C ALA A 24 17.35 23.03 -0.20
N SER A 25 16.22 22.98 0.52
CA SER A 25 16.16 22.96 1.99
C SER A 25 16.61 21.65 2.63
N LEU A 26 16.64 20.55 1.88
CA LEU A 26 16.99 19.20 2.33
C LEU A 26 18.39 18.76 1.89
N VAL A 27 19.08 19.55 1.07
CA VAL A 27 20.47 19.30 0.66
C VAL A 27 21.37 19.18 1.90
N GLY A 28 22.08 18.05 2.02
CA GLY A 28 22.95 17.75 3.17
C GLY A 28 22.24 17.25 4.43
N LYS A 29 20.91 17.15 4.44
CA LYS A 29 20.11 16.64 5.58
C LYS A 29 19.40 15.31 5.30
N ILE A 30 19.48 14.82 4.07
CA ILE A 30 18.85 13.56 3.65
C ILE A 30 19.58 12.38 4.27
N LYS A 31 18.81 11.43 4.78
CA LYS A 31 19.28 10.15 5.30
C LYS A 31 18.65 9.01 4.51
N GLY A 32 19.37 7.91 4.38
CA GLY A 32 18.85 6.66 3.83
C GLY A 32 17.77 6.05 4.72
N GLY A 33 17.14 4.99 4.23
CA GLY A 33 16.21 4.18 5.02
C GLY A 33 14.80 4.75 5.17
N GLY A 34 14.49 5.90 4.56
CA GLY A 34 13.13 6.45 4.51
C GLY A 34 12.16 5.53 3.77
N SER A 35 10.86 5.67 4.05
CA SER A 35 9.82 4.88 3.40
C SER A 35 8.57 5.71 3.13
N ILE A 36 7.85 5.32 2.08
CA ILE A 36 6.50 5.80 1.80
C ILE A 36 5.57 4.58 1.80
N THR A 37 4.58 4.58 2.68
CA THR A 37 3.56 3.53 2.73
C THR A 37 2.29 4.04 2.04
N ALA A 38 1.74 3.25 1.11
CA ALA A 38 0.47 3.55 0.47
C ALA A 38 -0.60 2.55 0.88
N LEU A 39 -1.80 3.05 1.15
CA LEU A 39 -2.99 2.26 1.45
C LEU A 39 -4.09 2.66 0.46
N PRO A 40 -4.10 2.08 -0.77
CA PRO A 40 -5.16 2.35 -1.72
C PRO A 40 -6.50 1.76 -1.23
N ILE A 41 -7.58 2.51 -1.42
CA ILE A 41 -8.94 2.07 -1.13
C ILE A 41 -9.65 1.83 -2.44
N ILE A 42 -10.24 0.64 -2.59
CA ILE A 42 -11.04 0.25 -3.76
C ILE A 42 -12.42 -0.17 -3.28
N GLU A 43 -13.44 0.37 -3.92
CA GLU A 43 -14.83 -0.04 -3.72
C GLU A 43 -15.16 -1.18 -4.69
N THR A 44 -15.67 -2.28 -4.17
CA THR A 44 -16.19 -3.40 -4.96
C THR A 44 -17.70 -3.33 -5.04
N GLN A 45 -18.27 -3.74 -6.17
CA GLN A 45 -19.72 -3.84 -6.33
C GLN A 45 -20.15 -5.23 -5.89
N ALA A 46 -21.06 -5.31 -4.91
CA ALA A 46 -21.56 -6.58 -4.35
C ALA A 46 -20.45 -7.56 -3.91
N GLY A 47 -19.28 -7.07 -3.48
CA GLY A 47 -18.15 -7.92 -3.09
C GLY A 47 -17.40 -8.58 -4.25
N ASP A 48 -17.65 -8.18 -5.51
CA ASP A 48 -16.95 -8.74 -6.67
C ASP A 48 -15.48 -8.27 -6.73
N VAL A 49 -14.59 -9.17 -6.29
CA VAL A 49 -13.13 -8.99 -6.34
C VAL A 49 -12.52 -9.35 -7.70
N SER A 50 -13.29 -9.99 -8.58
CA SER A 50 -12.84 -10.44 -9.91
C SER A 50 -12.99 -9.38 -10.99
N ALA A 51 -13.69 -8.29 -10.69
CA ALA A 51 -13.79 -7.14 -11.58
C ALA A 51 -12.41 -6.58 -11.97
N TYR A 52 -12.35 -5.93 -13.14
CA TYR A 52 -11.10 -5.47 -13.75
C TYR A 52 -10.28 -4.54 -12.83
N ILE A 53 -10.92 -3.54 -12.20
CA ILE A 53 -10.23 -2.57 -11.35
C ILE A 53 -9.70 -3.22 -10.05
N PRO A 54 -10.52 -3.94 -9.26
CA PRO A 54 -10.03 -4.68 -8.09
C PRO A 54 -8.87 -5.64 -8.43
N THR A 55 -9.02 -6.43 -9.48
CA THR A 55 -7.98 -7.39 -9.91
C THR A 55 -6.65 -6.71 -10.23
N ASN A 56 -6.68 -5.58 -10.93
CA ASN A 56 -5.47 -4.84 -11.28
C ASN A 56 -4.79 -4.20 -10.07
N VAL A 57 -5.56 -3.74 -9.08
CA VAL A 57 -4.96 -3.15 -7.88
C VAL A 57 -4.35 -4.23 -6.99
N ILE A 58 -5.05 -5.37 -6.83
CA ILE A 58 -4.57 -6.55 -6.09
C ILE A 58 -3.28 -7.11 -6.71
N SER A 59 -3.13 -7.05 -8.03
CA SER A 59 -1.90 -7.52 -8.69
C SER A 59 -0.70 -6.60 -8.43
N ILE A 60 -0.93 -5.32 -8.11
CA ILE A 60 0.11 -4.32 -7.85
C ILE A 60 0.47 -4.24 -6.36
N THR A 61 -0.48 -4.43 -5.44
CA THR A 61 -0.22 -4.29 -3.99
C THR A 61 0.42 -5.53 -3.37
N ASP A 62 1.13 -5.34 -2.27
CA ASP A 62 1.77 -6.42 -1.49
C ASP A 62 0.81 -7.10 -0.50
N GLY A 63 -0.45 -7.22 -0.88
CA GLY A 63 -1.53 -7.73 -0.04
C GLY A 63 -2.77 -6.85 -0.07
N GLN A 64 -3.79 -7.27 0.68
CA GLN A 64 -5.06 -6.60 0.76
C GLN A 64 -5.77 -6.91 2.08
N ILE A 65 -6.60 -5.96 2.52
CA ILE A 65 -7.59 -6.15 3.58
C ILE A 65 -8.96 -6.09 2.91
N PHE A 66 -9.72 -7.17 3.01
CA PHE A 66 -11.08 -7.24 2.47
C PHE A 66 -12.10 -7.03 3.58
N LEU A 67 -12.96 -6.03 3.41
CA LEU A 67 -14.05 -5.72 4.33
C LEU A 67 -15.35 -6.33 3.79
N ASP A 68 -15.97 -7.18 4.60
CA ASP A 68 -17.15 -7.96 4.22
C ASP A 68 -18.45 -7.31 4.71
N GLY A 69 -19.43 -7.21 3.83
CA GLY A 69 -20.74 -6.65 4.14
C GLY A 69 -21.51 -7.46 5.18
N ASP A 70 -21.42 -8.80 5.13
CA ASP A 70 -22.16 -9.67 6.04
C ASP A 70 -21.58 -9.62 7.45
N LEU A 71 -20.24 -9.54 7.58
CA LEU A 71 -19.57 -9.30 8.86
C LEU A 71 -19.95 -7.94 9.44
N PHE A 72 -20.00 -6.90 8.61
CA PHE A 72 -20.41 -5.57 9.06
C PHE A 72 -21.86 -5.54 9.56
N ASN A 73 -22.77 -6.18 8.82
CA ASN A 73 -24.20 -6.25 9.13
C ASN A 73 -24.51 -7.11 10.37
N SER A 74 -23.67 -8.10 10.67
CA SER A 74 -23.74 -8.91 11.89
C SER A 74 -23.11 -8.24 13.11
N GLY A 75 -22.60 -7.01 12.97
CA GLY A 75 -22.06 -6.20 14.06
C GLY A 75 -20.56 -6.37 14.30
N VAL A 76 -19.84 -7.16 13.50
CA VAL A 76 -18.39 -7.31 13.60
C VAL A 76 -17.71 -6.06 13.06
N ARG A 77 -16.96 -5.36 13.92
CA ARG A 77 -16.20 -4.15 13.55
C ARG A 77 -14.80 -4.21 14.18
N PRO A 78 -13.72 -4.23 13.37
CA PRO A 78 -13.69 -4.09 11.91
C PRO A 78 -14.14 -5.38 11.19
N ALA A 79 -14.88 -5.22 10.09
CA ALA A 79 -15.50 -6.32 9.33
C ALA A 79 -14.50 -7.04 8.40
N ILE A 80 -13.35 -7.46 8.93
CA ILE A 80 -12.25 -8.02 8.12
C ILE A 80 -12.51 -9.50 7.83
N ASN A 81 -12.55 -9.88 6.55
CA ASN A 81 -12.58 -11.28 6.14
C ASN A 81 -11.16 -11.86 6.16
N VAL A 82 -10.86 -12.70 7.14
CA VAL A 82 -9.53 -13.31 7.34
C VAL A 82 -9.13 -14.33 6.28
N GLY A 83 -10.09 -14.89 5.53
CA GLY A 83 -9.80 -15.88 4.48
C GLY A 83 -9.33 -15.23 3.17
N ILE A 84 -9.81 -14.02 2.89
CA ILE A 84 -9.52 -13.27 1.65
C ILE A 84 -8.41 -12.23 1.86
N SER A 85 -8.29 -11.70 3.09
CA SER A 85 -7.26 -10.72 3.44
C SER A 85 -5.91 -11.39 3.60
N VAL A 86 -4.87 -10.86 2.95
CA VAL A 86 -3.50 -11.40 3.03
C VAL A 86 -2.48 -10.27 3.09
N SER A 87 -1.35 -10.54 3.71
CA SER A 87 -0.13 -9.73 3.61
C SER A 87 0.93 -10.56 2.90
N ARG A 88 1.54 -10.04 1.83
CA ARG A 88 2.67 -10.74 1.17
C ARG A 88 4.00 -10.54 1.90
N VAL A 89 4.05 -9.58 2.83
CA VAL A 89 5.26 -9.25 3.62
C VAL A 89 5.25 -9.92 4.99
N GLY A 90 4.04 -10.18 5.52
CA GLY A 90 3.81 -10.76 6.84
C GLY A 90 4.10 -12.25 6.92
#